data_AF-A0A7X7DSL4-F1
#
_entry.id   AF-A0A7X7DSL4-F1
#
_cell.length_a   1.000
_cell.length_b   1.000
_cell.length_c   1.000
_cell.angle_alpha   90.00
_cell.angle_beta   90.00
_cell.angle_gamma   90.00
#
_symmetry.space_group_name_H-M   'P 1'
#
loop_
_entity.id
_entity.type
_entity.pdbx_description
1 polymer ?
#
loop_
_entity_poly.entity_id
_entity_poly.type
_entity_poly.pdbx_seq_one_letter_code
_entity_poly.pdbx_strand_id
1 'polypeptide(L)'
;MIEKLRRNGAEADIAEAAQYMHRNEITLLMLKRAGVPLEIMDACFLLSQCADSLIPERVEELRRSSLARTIKIGELRALLQEGDMRAALRDRWEICRKSLVHALDILENGARADETPKKKLAMNGILERVAEFYEETEEMQNVALSGRSS
;
A
#
# COMPACT_ATOMS: atom_id res chain seq x y z
N MET A 1 9.80 8.85 20.20
CA MET A 1 8.80 8.85 19.09
C MET A 1 7.46 9.43 19.55
N ILE A 2 6.75 8.78 20.48
CA ILE A 2 5.41 9.20 20.95
C ILE A 2 5.39 10.62 21.54
N GLU A 3 6.45 11.05 22.25
CA GLU A 3 6.52 12.41 22.80
C GLU A 3 6.66 13.51 21.72
N LYS A 4 7.19 13.18 20.54
CA LYS A 4 7.30 14.14 19.42
C LYS A 4 5.94 14.45 18.79
N LEU A 5 5.07 13.43 18.70
CA LEU A 5 3.70 13.55 18.18
C LEU A 5 2.75 14.38 19.08
N ARG A 6 3.09 14.59 20.36
CA ARG A 6 2.27 15.38 21.30
C ARG A 6 2.38 16.89 21.09
N ARG A 7 3.41 17.36 20.39
CA ARG A 7 3.50 18.75 19.93
C ARG A 7 3.00 18.78 18.49
N ASN A 8 2.46 19.91 18.02
CA ASN A 8 1.81 20.13 16.71
C ASN A 8 2.62 19.77 15.43
N GLY A 9 3.62 18.90 15.53
CA GLY A 9 3.78 17.75 14.67
C GLY A 9 4.15 18.07 13.25
N ALA A 10 5.46 18.20 13.01
CA ALA A 10 6.03 18.12 11.68
C ALA A 10 5.50 16.85 11.00
N GLU A 11 4.92 16.99 9.82
CA GLU A 11 4.26 15.93 9.03
C GLU A 11 5.11 14.64 8.92
N ALA A 12 6.44 14.78 8.92
CA ALA A 12 7.39 13.68 8.92
C ALA A 12 7.32 12.77 10.16
N ASP A 13 7.14 13.33 11.37
CA ASP A 13 7.03 12.53 12.61
C ASP A 13 5.76 11.65 12.60
N ILE A 14 4.67 12.15 11.99
CA ILE A 14 3.40 11.43 11.83
C ILE A 14 3.56 10.26 10.84
N ALA A 15 4.20 10.50 9.69
CA ALA A 15 4.50 9.46 8.71
C ALA A 15 5.39 8.35 9.30
N GLU A 16 6.41 8.74 10.07
CA GLU A 16 7.27 7.80 10.79
C GLU A 16 6.44 6.94 11.75
N ALA A 17 5.56 7.55 12.55
CA ALA A 17 4.68 6.83 13.48
C ALA A 17 3.76 5.84 12.79
N ALA A 18 3.17 6.22 11.66
CA ALA A 18 2.35 5.33 10.85
C ALA A 18 3.13 4.11 10.35
N GLN A 19 4.36 4.30 9.86
CA GLN A 19 5.22 3.18 9.43
C GLN A 19 5.58 2.24 10.59
N TYR A 20 5.87 2.80 11.77
CA TYR A 20 6.15 2.00 12.95
C TYR A 20 4.92 1.22 13.44
N MET A 21 3.71 1.80 13.37
CA MET A 21 2.46 1.09 13.66
C MET A 21 2.24 -0.10 12.73
N HIS A 22 2.51 0.08 11.43
CA HIS A 22 2.39 -1.00 10.45
C HIS A 22 3.36 -2.17 10.75
N ARG A 23 4.58 -1.87 11.21
CA ARG A 23 5.64 -2.88 11.39
C ARG A 23 5.71 -3.53 12.78
N ASN A 24 5.27 -2.85 13.84
CA ASN A 24 5.57 -3.24 15.22
C ASN A 24 4.33 -3.37 16.13
N GLU A 25 3.13 -3.52 15.54
CA GLU A 25 1.88 -3.73 16.29
C GLU A 25 1.56 -2.63 17.33
N ILE A 26 2.05 -1.40 17.15
CA ILE A 26 1.67 -0.29 18.02
C ILE A 26 0.17 -0.05 17.84
N THR A 27 -0.58 -0.31 18.91
CA THR A 27 -2.04 -0.20 18.89
C THR A 27 -2.48 1.26 19.06
N LEU A 28 -3.64 1.61 18.50
CA LEU A 28 -4.29 2.90 18.74
C LEU A 28 -4.52 3.20 20.23
N LEU A 29 -4.65 2.15 21.04
CA LEU A 29 -4.78 2.28 22.50
C LEU A 29 -3.52 2.89 23.13
N MET A 30 -2.33 2.57 22.61
CA MET A 30 -1.07 3.15 23.11
C MET A 30 -0.99 4.65 22.80
N LEU A 31 -1.39 5.06 21.59
CA LEU A 31 -1.44 6.48 21.22
C LEU A 31 -2.46 7.25 22.05
N LYS A 32 -3.64 6.67 22.29
CA LYS A 32 -4.68 7.26 23.14
C LYS A 32 -4.19 7.48 24.57
N ARG A 33 -3.52 6.49 25.16
CA ARG A 33 -2.95 6.58 26.52
C ARG A 33 -1.87 7.66 26.64
N ALA A 34 -1.16 7.94 25.56
CA ALA A 34 -0.17 9.00 25.50
C ALA A 34 -0.78 10.41 25.34
N GLY A 35 -2.11 10.53 25.22
CA GLY A 35 -2.78 11.82 25.06
C GLY A 35 -2.58 12.43 23.67
N VAL A 36 -2.34 11.60 22.65
CA VAL A 36 -2.29 12.07 21.26
C VAL A 36 -3.69 12.51 20.82
N PRO A 37 -3.83 13.67 20.15
CA PRO A 37 -5.11 14.10 19.57
C PRO A 37 -5.73 13.06 18.62
N LEU A 38 -7.06 12.98 18.61
CA LEU A 38 -7.80 12.00 17.80
C LEU A 38 -7.48 12.13 16.30
N GLU A 39 -7.41 13.36 15.79
CA GLU A 39 -7.09 13.62 14.37
C GLU A 39 -5.73 13.07 13.95
N ILE A 40 -4.75 13.10 14.86
CA ILE A 40 -3.40 12.56 14.62
C ILE A 40 -3.44 11.03 14.71
N MET A 41 -4.19 10.46 15.65
CA MET A 41 -4.38 9.01 15.74
C MET A 41 -5.04 8.44 14.47
N ASP A 42 -6.08 9.11 13.98
CA ASP A 42 -6.79 8.72 12.77
C ASP A 42 -5.88 8.84 11.53
N ALA A 43 -5.08 9.91 11.45
CA ALA A 43 -4.10 10.05 10.38
C ALA A 43 -3.05 8.94 10.41
N CYS A 44 -2.47 8.62 11.56
CA CYS A 44 -1.52 7.52 11.71
C CYS A 44 -2.13 6.17 11.32
N PHE A 45 -3.39 5.93 11.68
CA PHE A 45 -4.11 4.71 11.32
C PHE A 45 -4.34 4.59 9.81
N LEU A 46 -4.84 5.65 9.18
CA LEU A 46 -5.09 5.66 7.74
C LEU A 46 -3.79 5.52 6.95
N LEU A 47 -2.75 6.24 7.37
CA LEU A 47 -1.42 6.15 6.77
C LEU A 47 -0.82 4.75 6.92
N SER A 48 -1.01 4.06 8.05
CA SER A 48 -0.47 2.71 8.25
C SER A 48 -1.21 1.64 7.44
N GLN A 49 -2.52 1.82 7.22
CA GLN A 49 -3.30 0.94 6.34
C GLN A 49 -2.96 1.14 4.85
N CYS A 50 -2.61 2.37 4.46
CA CYS A 50 -2.42 2.75 3.06
C CYS A 50 -0.96 3.08 2.72
N ALA A 51 0.01 2.69 3.55
CA ALA A 51 1.39 3.15 3.45
C ALA A 51 2.00 2.89 2.06
N ASP A 52 1.97 1.62 1.64
CA ASP A 52 2.52 1.14 0.38
C ASP A 52 1.44 0.74 -0.65
N SER A 53 0.16 0.83 -0.26
CA SER A 53 -0.96 0.46 -1.11
C SER A 53 -1.38 1.64 -1.99
N LEU A 54 -1.22 1.50 -3.30
CA LEU A 54 -1.76 2.44 -4.31
C LEU A 54 -3.13 1.97 -4.84
N ILE A 55 -3.81 1.09 -4.12
CA ILE A 55 -5.14 0.57 -4.49
C ILE A 55 -6.16 1.72 -4.39
N PRO A 56 -6.93 2.02 -5.45
CA PRO A 56 -7.84 3.18 -5.49
C PRO A 56 -8.77 3.31 -4.28
N GLU A 57 -9.36 2.21 -3.83
CA GLU A 57 -10.27 2.18 -2.69
C GLU A 57 -9.57 2.57 -1.38
N ARG A 58 -8.31 2.16 -1.20
CA ARG A 58 -7.48 2.51 -0.04
C ARG A 58 -7.04 3.97 -0.09
N VAL A 59 -6.69 4.45 -1.27
CA VAL A 59 -6.35 5.87 -1.48
C VAL A 59 -7.58 6.76 -1.20
N GLU A 60 -8.78 6.31 -1.58
CA GLU A 60 -10.05 6.98 -1.30
C GLU A 60 -10.39 7.00 0.21
N GLU A 61 -10.08 5.92 0.95
CA GLU A 61 -10.17 5.91 2.42
C GLU A 61 -9.26 6.97 3.06
N LEU A 62 -8.01 7.04 2.61
CA LEU A 62 -7.03 8.01 3.09
C LEU A 62 -7.46 9.46 2.78
N ARG A 63 -8.06 9.70 1.62
CA ARG A 63 -8.56 11.02 1.17
C ARG A 63 -9.55 11.67 2.14
N ARG A 64 -10.32 10.86 2.89
CA ARG A 64 -11.35 11.35 3.83
C ARG A 64 -10.75 12.11 5.02
N SER A 65 -9.49 11.88 5.35
CA SER A 65 -8.77 12.63 6.38
C SER A 65 -7.96 13.76 5.74
N SER A 66 -8.29 15.01 6.06
CA SER A 66 -7.56 16.17 5.50
C SER A 66 -6.08 16.13 5.85
N LEU A 67 -5.73 15.71 7.08
CA LEU A 67 -4.34 15.62 7.53
C LEU A 67 -3.59 14.49 6.82
N ALA A 68 -4.14 13.27 6.81
CA ALA A 68 -3.51 12.13 6.16
C ALA A 68 -3.33 12.37 4.65
N ARG A 69 -4.33 12.96 4.00
CA ARG A 69 -4.30 13.36 2.59
C ARG A 69 -3.15 14.30 2.30
N THR A 70 -3.01 15.39 3.05
CA THR A 70 -1.92 16.37 2.82
C THR A 70 -0.55 15.70 2.95
N ILE A 71 -0.34 14.90 3.98
CA ILE A 71 0.91 14.17 4.21
C ILE A 71 1.21 13.23 3.04
N LYS A 72 0.25 12.38 2.64
CA LYS A 72 0.45 11.41 1.55
C LYS A 72 0.68 12.10 0.21
N ILE A 73 0.03 13.23 -0.08
CA ILE A 73 0.32 14.03 -1.28
C ILE A 73 1.78 14.49 -1.29
N GLY A 74 2.28 14.98 -0.15
CA GLY A 74 3.68 15.37 0.01
C GLY A 74 4.65 14.22 -0.27
N GLU A 75 4.40 13.05 0.31
CA GLU A 75 5.19 11.83 0.09
C GLU A 75 5.21 11.40 -1.37
N LEU A 76 4.04 11.31 -2.01
CA LEU A 76 3.93 10.86 -3.40
C LEU A 76 4.61 11.84 -4.37
N ARG A 77 4.51 13.15 -4.12
CA ARG A 77 5.21 14.17 -4.90
C ARG A 77 6.73 14.08 -4.73
N ALA A 78 7.22 13.85 -3.51
CA ALA A 78 8.65 13.64 -3.26
C ALA A 78 9.18 12.37 -3.97
N LEU A 79 8.42 11.26 -3.94
CA LEU A 79 8.75 10.03 -4.65
C LEU A 79 8.80 10.23 -6.17
N LEU A 80 7.83 10.97 -6.73
CA LEU A 80 7.83 11.32 -8.15
C LEU A 80 9.06 12.16 -8.53
N GLN A 81 9.36 13.19 -7.74
CA GLN A 81 10.53 14.04 -7.99
C GLN A 81 11.82 13.23 -7.95
N GLU A 82 12.00 12.36 -6.95
CA GLU A 82 13.19 11.51 -6.83
C GLU A 82 13.32 10.52 -7.99
N GLY A 83 12.23 9.85 -8.37
CA GLY A 83 12.24 8.90 -9.49
C GLY A 83 12.50 9.57 -10.84
N ASP A 84 11.91 10.76 -11.07
CA ASP A 84 12.15 11.56 -12.27
C ASP A 84 13.61 12.03 -12.35
N MET A 85 14.27 12.32 -11.22
CA MET A 85 15.70 12.64 -11.16
C MET A 85 16.62 11.43 -11.39
N ARG A 86 16.23 10.24 -10.92
CA ARG A 86 17.02 9.00 -11.00
C ARG A 86 16.84 8.21 -12.30
N ALA A 87 16.46 8.87 -13.40
CA ALA A 87 16.01 8.32 -14.69
C ALA A 87 16.98 7.36 -15.47
N ALA A 88 17.96 6.74 -14.81
CA ALA A 88 18.83 5.70 -15.35
C ALA A 88 18.12 4.34 -15.60
N LEU A 89 16.85 4.18 -15.21
CA LEU A 89 16.04 2.96 -15.39
C LEU A 89 14.64 3.26 -15.99
N ARG A 90 14.60 4.02 -17.09
CA ARG A 90 13.38 4.62 -17.69
C ARG A 90 12.17 3.69 -17.76
N ASP A 91 12.34 2.43 -18.18
CA ASP A 91 11.21 1.54 -18.45
C ASP A 91 10.47 1.08 -17.17
N ARG A 92 11.22 0.82 -16.08
CA ARG A 92 10.61 0.42 -14.80
C ARG A 92 10.03 1.63 -14.07
N TRP A 93 10.66 2.79 -14.21
CA TRP A 93 10.15 4.02 -13.59
C TRP A 93 8.79 4.41 -14.18
N GLU A 94 8.61 4.36 -15.50
CA GLU A 94 7.34 4.76 -16.12
C GLU A 94 6.13 3.94 -15.66
N ILE A 95 6.34 2.66 -15.34
CA ILE A 95 5.29 1.81 -14.78
C ILE A 95 4.88 2.31 -13.40
N CYS A 96 5.86 2.55 -12.51
CA CYS A 96 5.60 3.07 -11.16
C CYS A 96 5.03 4.49 -11.20
N ARG A 97 5.54 5.34 -12.09
CA ARG A 97 5.15 6.74 -12.26
C ARG A 97 3.66 6.87 -12.56
N LYS A 98 3.11 6.04 -13.46
CA LYS A 98 1.66 6.01 -13.77
C LYS A 98 0.82 5.72 -12.54
N SER A 99 1.20 4.72 -11.74
CA SER A 99 0.48 4.37 -10.51
C SER A 99 0.53 5.49 -9.47
N LEU A 100 1.69 6.15 -9.31
CA LEU A 100 1.87 7.27 -8.38
C LEU A 100 1.04 8.49 -8.80
N VAL A 101 1.02 8.82 -10.09
CA VAL A 101 0.20 9.92 -10.63
C VAL A 101 -1.29 9.63 -10.47
N HIS A 102 -1.72 8.39 -10.70
CA HIS A 102 -3.12 8.00 -10.50
C HIS A 102 -3.54 8.11 -9.02
N ALA A 103 -2.70 7.66 -8.09
CA ALA A 103 -2.98 7.82 -6.66
C ALA A 103 -3.07 9.30 -6.25
N LEU A 104 -2.21 10.17 -6.81
CA LEU A 104 -2.32 11.62 -6.60
C LEU A 104 -3.64 12.19 -7.12
N ASP A 105 -4.08 11.81 -8.32
CA ASP A 105 -5.36 12.24 -8.88
C ASP A 105 -6.53 11.83 -7.97
N ILE A 106 -6.51 10.61 -7.42
CA ILE A 106 -7.52 10.16 -6.45
C ILE A 106 -7.46 11.03 -5.18
N LEU A 107 -6.28 11.32 -4.63
CA LEU A 107 -6.18 12.13 -3.42
C LEU A 107 -6.69 13.57 -3.62
N GLU A 108 -6.44 14.15 -4.79
CA GLU A 108 -6.80 15.53 -5.12
C GLU A 108 -8.26 15.65 -5.54
N ASN A 109 -8.73 14.76 -6.42
CA ASN A 109 -10.01 14.89 -7.12
C ASN A 109 -11.03 13.80 -6.74
N GLY A 110 -10.61 12.79 -5.98
CA GLY A 110 -11.39 11.58 -5.71
C GLY A 110 -11.28 10.56 -6.83
N ALA A 111 -11.53 9.30 -6.49
CA ALA A 111 -11.65 8.25 -7.50
C ALA A 111 -12.80 8.59 -8.46
N ARG A 112 -12.47 8.72 -9.74
CA ARG A 112 -13.50 8.77 -10.78
C ARG A 112 -14.21 7.42 -10.75
N ALA A 113 -15.55 7.43 -10.74
CA ALA A 113 -16.31 6.23 -11.03
C ALA A 113 -16.01 5.88 -12.49
N ASP A 114 -14.97 5.10 -12.72
CA ASP A 114 -14.52 4.86 -14.08
C ASP A 114 -15.51 3.90 -14.75
N GLU A 115 -16.13 4.37 -15.84
CA GLU A 115 -16.86 3.57 -16.83
C GLU A 115 -15.90 2.71 -17.67
N THR A 116 -14.80 2.22 -17.09
CA THR A 116 -14.00 1.20 -17.75
C THR A 116 -14.76 -0.12 -17.66
N PRO A 117 -15.08 -0.75 -18.80
CA PRO A 117 -15.87 -1.97 -18.79
C PRO A 117 -15.15 -2.95 -17.89
N LYS A 118 -15.91 -3.68 -17.06
CA LYS A 118 -15.54 -5.02 -16.64
C LYS A 118 -15.32 -5.84 -17.91
N LYS A 119 -14.20 -5.63 -18.62
CA LYS A 119 -13.57 -6.70 -19.35
C LYS A 119 -13.33 -7.70 -18.24
N LYS A 120 -14.23 -8.67 -18.15
CA LYS A 120 -13.88 -10.00 -17.69
C LYS A 120 -12.55 -10.25 -18.39
N LEU A 121 -11.43 -10.06 -17.67
CA LEU A 121 -10.26 -10.85 -17.97
C LEU A 121 -10.83 -12.25 -17.92
N ALA A 122 -10.97 -12.86 -19.08
CA ALA A 122 -11.24 -14.28 -19.14
C ALA A 122 -10.04 -14.90 -18.43
N MET A 123 -10.22 -15.17 -17.13
CA MET A 123 -9.28 -15.84 -16.23
C MET A 123 -9.16 -17.33 -16.61
N ASN A 124 -9.52 -17.70 -17.84
CA ASN A 124 -9.69 -19.06 -18.33
C ASN A 124 -8.45 -19.50 -19.13
N GLY A 125 -7.24 -19.23 -18.66
CA GLY A 125 -6.07 -19.75 -19.38
C GLY A 125 -4.72 -19.54 -18.70
N ILE A 126 -4.56 -18.46 -17.95
CA ILE A 126 -3.33 -18.27 -17.15
C ILE A 126 -3.44 -19.03 -15.82
N LEU A 127 -4.60 -19.00 -15.16
CA LEU A 127 -4.81 -19.73 -13.91
C LEU A 127 -4.93 -21.25 -14.11
N GLU A 128 -5.53 -21.73 -15.20
CA GLU A 128 -5.54 -23.16 -15.54
C GLU A 128 -4.11 -23.69 -15.76
N ARG A 129 -3.28 -22.97 -16.52
CA ARG A 129 -1.87 -23.38 -16.71
C ARG A 129 -1.04 -23.33 -15.43
N VAL A 130 -1.35 -22.42 -14.51
CA VAL A 130 -0.67 -22.37 -13.20
C VAL A 130 -1.16 -23.51 -12.32
N ALA A 131 -2.46 -23.85 -12.33
CA ALA A 131 -3.01 -24.98 -11.59
C ALA A 131 -2.44 -26.33 -12.09
N GLU A 132 -2.38 -26.54 -13.40
CA GLU A 132 -1.76 -27.74 -14.01
C GLU A 132 -0.28 -27.88 -13.61
N PHE A 133 0.46 -26.76 -13.53
CA PHE A 133 1.87 -26.78 -13.13
C PHE A 133 2.08 -27.16 -11.67
N TYR A 134 1.14 -26.81 -10.77
CA TYR A 134 1.23 -27.18 -9.36
C TYR A 134 0.76 -28.62 -9.11
N GLU A 135 -0.28 -29.11 -9.79
CA GLU A 135 -0.75 -30.49 -9.66
C GLU A 135 0.27 -31.52 -10.17
N GLU A 136 0.96 -31.26 -11.30
CA GLU A 136 2.05 -32.14 -11.78
C GLU A 136 3.22 -32.23 -10.77
N THR A 137 3.51 -31.14 -10.05
CA THR A 137 4.61 -31.13 -9.06
C THR A 137 4.26 -31.87 -7.77
N GLU A 138 2.99 -31.90 -7.35
CA GLU A 138 2.57 -32.67 -6.17
C GLU A 138 2.44 -34.17 -6.46
N GLU A 139 2.02 -34.57 -7.67
CA GLU A 139 2.00 -35.99 -8.04
C GLU A 139 3.42 -36.58 -8.15
N MET A 140 4.40 -35.82 -8.68
CA MET A 140 5.79 -36.29 -8.73
C MET A 140 6.45 -36.42 -7.35
N GLN A 141 6.08 -35.56 -6.38
CA GLN A 141 6.61 -35.67 -5.01
C GLN A 141 5.99 -36.83 -4.22
N ASN A 142 4.72 -37.17 -4.47
CA ASN A 142 4.06 -38.29 -3.77
C ASN A 142 4.48 -39.67 -4.29
N VAL A 143 4.85 -39.81 -5.57
CA VAL A 143 5.40 -41.07 -6.10
C VAL A 143 6.82 -41.33 -5.58
N ALA A 144 7.62 -40.29 -5.35
CA ALA A 144 8.98 -40.43 -4.81
C ALA A 144 9.01 -40.90 -3.33
N LEU A 145 7.94 -40.68 -2.57
CA LEU A 145 7.84 -41.07 -1.15
C LEU A 145 7.16 -42.43 -0.92
N SER A 146 6.38 -42.95 -1.88
CA SER A 146 5.73 -44.27 -1.76
C SER A 146 6.61 -45.46 -2.23
N GLY A 147 7.81 -45.22 -2.78
CA GLY A 147 8.72 -46.25 -3.29
C GLY A 147 9.75 -46.78 -2.28
N ARG A 148 9.70 -46.35 -1.02
CA ARG A 148 10.60 -46.80 0.07
C ARG A 148 9.82 -47.43 1.21
N SER A 149 9.08 -48.50 0.91
CA SER A 149 8.65 -49.48 1.90
C SER A 149 8.33 -50.80 1.18
N SER A 150 9.37 -51.60 0.97
CA SER A 150 9.30 -53.06 0.82
C SER A 150 10.65 -53.64 1.22
#